data_AF-A0A8T6YF64-F1
#
_entry.id   AF-A0A8T6YF64-F1
#
_cell.length_a   1.000
_cell.length_b   1.000
_cell.length_c   1.000
_cell.angle_alpha   90.00
_cell.angle_beta   90.00
_cell.angle_gamma   90.00
#
_symmetry.space_group_name_H-M   'P 1'
#
loop_
_entity.id
_entity.type
_entity.pdbx_description
1 polymer ?
#
loop_
_entity_poly.entity_id
_entity_poly.type
_entity_poly.pdbx_seq_one_letter_code
_entity_poly.pdbx_strand_id
1 'polypeptide(L)'
;MTKNEGILNAQLKQTPEMIANRKYVLSQCKPDGVPMNLDLSDDRHFNFLLDERGGNEYLKNHFPYYHQLLHNSRQNAIKGKKNLKTSFAPAHLTLLEKMANGDDVSTDWHDLVQVTDLVAQRIGSSDDHGVHATALVSFVDGLQSMNAMLTIGNPDTGEIIAQTNIPQLYDQGYDTVITAHGTTKKLDGVEASLSIDYVLYNTKDIVHKVLKIPLLDKIDPSEPIRVTDPVHKHGVNNVGFMKVCMGRYGADCDYEYEAQPQPSPPIPTIAVSGSVTYAGTISQPGPDSGKFGIYFFVKKRDGGAAQLFTKESEAYKYFKLSNNNHTLSWNFPPATFEKAPWDQGNEVDLNLTANICVDSQVKNTCFQVTSLKGIDGNPSIAKIDVLKFFWGCLSADSLILMKDGSKKRVDSIKVSDRVQIDDSGSYLSVVDIVTGKEEKPCLRVTTENNRSLLVTDEHPIFKFDGFCLVKELRIGDFVKTESGFERVSNVSEELYNGTIYNLKLGGHENQEQAGAAHYANGIFVGDGNMQGFLLEKRKAEAMKPRSIEELPEEWRFDAENARRLREGEVLISV
;
A
#
# COMPACT_ATOMS: atom_id res chain seq x y z
N MET A 1 -2.83 -28.89 -14.07
CA MET A 1 -2.95 -30.33 -13.71
C MET A 1 -1.55 -30.89 -13.46
N THR A 2 -0.99 -30.58 -12.30
CA THR A 2 0.35 -31.01 -11.86
C THR A 2 0.23 -32.22 -10.94
N LYS A 3 1.33 -32.96 -10.76
CA LYS A 3 1.47 -34.21 -9.97
C LYS A 3 0.71 -34.31 -8.63
N ASN A 4 0.33 -33.19 -8.03
CA ASN A 4 -0.38 -33.13 -6.73
C ASN A 4 -1.88 -33.51 -6.81
N GLU A 5 -2.54 -33.40 -7.97
CA GLU A 5 -3.92 -33.93 -8.13
C GLU A 5 -3.96 -35.46 -8.05
N GLY A 6 -2.84 -36.14 -8.29
CA GLY A 6 -2.74 -37.60 -8.24
C GLY A 6 -2.69 -38.19 -6.83
N ILE A 7 -2.26 -37.43 -5.82
CA ILE A 7 -2.10 -37.93 -4.45
C ILE A 7 -3.39 -37.75 -3.64
N LEU A 8 -4.10 -36.62 -3.80
CA LEU A 8 -5.42 -36.44 -3.15
C LEU A 8 -6.48 -37.40 -3.72
N ASN A 9 -6.45 -37.67 -5.03
CA ASN A 9 -7.40 -38.57 -5.68
C ASN A 9 -7.12 -40.06 -5.43
N ALA A 10 -5.93 -40.44 -4.95
CA ALA A 10 -5.56 -41.84 -4.80
C ALA A 10 -6.07 -42.49 -3.50
N GLN A 11 -6.57 -41.73 -2.52
CA GLN A 11 -6.91 -42.26 -1.19
C GLN A 11 -8.39 -42.25 -0.79
N LEU A 12 -9.31 -41.74 -1.62
CA LEU A 12 -10.73 -41.74 -1.28
C LEU A 12 -11.55 -42.49 -2.31
N LYS A 13 -12.05 -43.67 -1.91
CA LYS A 13 -13.16 -44.32 -2.63
C LYS A 13 -14.35 -43.38 -2.59
N GLN A 14 -14.65 -42.74 -3.72
CA GLN A 14 -15.84 -41.89 -3.84
C GLN A 14 -17.08 -42.70 -3.48
N THR A 15 -17.75 -42.31 -2.40
CA THR A 15 -19.01 -42.96 -2.02
C THR A 15 -20.12 -42.51 -2.97
N PRO A 16 -21.21 -43.30 -3.11
CA PRO A 16 -22.37 -42.87 -3.89
C PRO A 16 -22.93 -41.51 -3.46
N GLU A 17 -22.81 -41.19 -2.16
CA GLU A 17 -23.23 -39.91 -1.58
C GLU A 17 -22.32 -38.75 -1.99
N MET A 18 -20.99 -38.93 -2.00
CA MET A 18 -20.04 -37.94 -2.51
C MET A 18 -20.32 -37.62 -3.99
N ILE A 19 -20.59 -38.66 -4.80
CA ILE A 19 -20.93 -38.51 -6.21
C ILE A 19 -22.25 -37.74 -6.38
N ALA A 20 -23.24 -38.00 -5.52
CA ALA A 20 -24.52 -37.32 -5.55
C ALA A 20 -24.40 -35.83 -5.15
N ASN A 21 -23.65 -35.51 -4.09
CA ASN A 21 -23.39 -34.13 -3.66
C ASN A 21 -22.65 -33.35 -4.75
N ARG A 22 -21.60 -33.95 -5.32
CA ARG A 22 -20.84 -33.37 -6.43
C ARG A 22 -21.70 -33.10 -7.65
N LYS A 23 -22.55 -34.06 -8.07
CA LYS A 23 -23.49 -33.84 -9.18
C LYS A 23 -24.50 -32.74 -8.87
N TYR A 24 -25.00 -32.67 -7.65
CA TYR A 24 -25.94 -31.64 -7.23
C TYR A 24 -25.32 -30.24 -7.30
N VAL A 25 -24.14 -30.04 -6.72
CA VAL A 25 -23.45 -28.74 -6.74
C VAL A 25 -23.07 -28.36 -8.17
N LEU A 26 -22.48 -29.29 -8.93
CA LEU A 26 -22.10 -29.04 -10.33
C LEU A 26 -23.31 -28.77 -11.24
N SER A 27 -24.50 -29.30 -10.92
CA SER A 27 -25.72 -28.99 -11.68
C SER A 27 -26.22 -27.55 -11.49
N GLN A 28 -25.76 -26.88 -10.44
CA GLN A 28 -26.04 -25.46 -10.19
C GLN A 28 -24.99 -24.53 -10.79
N CYS A 29 -23.84 -25.08 -11.19
CA CYS A 29 -22.84 -24.31 -11.92
C CYS A 29 -23.43 -23.90 -13.27
N LYS A 30 -23.39 -22.60 -13.56
CA LYS A 30 -23.80 -22.09 -14.86
C LYS A 30 -22.72 -22.44 -15.91
N PRO A 31 -23.09 -22.64 -17.19
CA PRO A 31 -22.14 -23.07 -18.23
C PRO A 31 -21.06 -22.03 -18.60
N ASP A 32 -21.16 -20.82 -18.07
CA ASP A 32 -20.47 -19.60 -18.49
C ASP A 32 -19.24 -19.24 -17.63
N GLY A 33 -18.79 -20.13 -16.75
CA GLY A 33 -17.57 -19.90 -15.95
C GLY A 33 -17.75 -18.91 -14.80
N VAL A 34 -18.99 -18.49 -14.52
CA VAL A 34 -19.33 -17.68 -13.34
C VAL A 34 -19.03 -18.48 -12.07
N PRO A 35 -18.19 -17.97 -11.15
CA PRO A 35 -17.93 -18.65 -9.89
C PRO A 35 -19.22 -18.83 -9.10
N MET A 36 -19.45 -20.06 -8.67
CA MET A 36 -20.58 -20.39 -7.81
C MET A 36 -20.17 -20.23 -6.35
N ASN A 37 -20.87 -19.36 -5.62
CA ASN A 37 -20.73 -19.28 -4.18
C ASN A 37 -21.42 -20.48 -3.53
N LEU A 38 -20.66 -21.27 -2.76
CA LEU A 38 -21.21 -22.38 -2.00
C LEU A 38 -21.99 -21.86 -0.79
N ASP A 39 -23.30 -22.08 -0.80
CA ASP A 39 -24.15 -21.91 0.38
C ASP A 39 -23.81 -22.95 1.48
N LEU A 40 -22.97 -22.58 2.45
CA LEU A 40 -22.57 -23.47 3.55
C LEU A 40 -23.71 -23.86 4.49
N SER A 41 -24.88 -23.22 4.39
CA SER A 41 -26.08 -23.66 5.11
C SER A 41 -26.85 -24.78 4.41
N ASP A 42 -26.57 -25.04 3.13
CA ASP A 42 -27.05 -26.22 2.41
C ASP A 42 -26.12 -27.40 2.69
N ASP A 43 -26.69 -28.49 3.17
CA ASP A 43 -25.96 -29.69 3.58
C ASP A 43 -25.15 -30.30 2.44
N ARG A 44 -25.65 -30.26 1.19
CA ARG A 44 -24.97 -30.84 0.03
C ARG A 44 -23.82 -29.97 -0.43
N HIS A 45 -23.92 -28.65 -0.30
CA HIS A 45 -22.83 -27.72 -0.59
C HIS A 45 -21.71 -27.84 0.45
N PHE A 46 -22.07 -27.92 1.73
CA PHE A 46 -21.11 -28.12 2.80
C PHE A 46 -20.41 -29.47 2.70
N ASN A 47 -21.17 -30.55 2.47
CA ASN A 47 -20.59 -31.88 2.32
C ASN A 47 -19.73 -31.97 1.05
N PHE A 48 -20.13 -31.36 -0.07
CA PHE A 48 -19.28 -31.22 -1.24
C PHE A 48 -17.93 -30.55 -0.92
N LEU A 49 -17.94 -29.45 -0.16
CA LEU A 49 -16.71 -28.78 0.25
C LEU A 49 -15.80 -29.68 1.11
N LEU A 50 -16.39 -30.43 2.05
CA LEU A 50 -15.64 -31.38 2.87
C LEU A 50 -15.06 -32.51 2.01
N ASP A 51 -15.85 -33.05 1.08
CA ASP A 51 -15.48 -34.16 0.20
C ASP A 51 -14.30 -33.79 -0.71
N GLU A 52 -14.30 -32.59 -1.29
CA GLU A 52 -13.19 -32.06 -2.12
C GLU A 52 -11.90 -31.81 -1.29
N ARG A 53 -12.00 -31.86 0.04
CA ARG A 53 -10.88 -31.68 0.98
C ARG A 53 -10.51 -32.95 1.74
N GLY A 54 -11.06 -34.08 1.32
CA GLY A 54 -10.71 -35.39 1.85
C GLY A 54 -11.79 -36.06 2.72
N GLY A 55 -12.90 -35.35 2.96
CA GLY A 55 -14.02 -35.79 3.77
C GLY A 55 -13.95 -35.31 5.23
N ASN A 56 -15.08 -35.41 5.94
CA ASN A 56 -15.23 -34.89 7.30
C ASN A 56 -14.22 -35.50 8.29
N GLU A 57 -14.08 -36.82 8.31
CA GLU A 57 -13.17 -37.50 9.24
C GLU A 57 -11.70 -37.22 8.92
N TYR A 58 -11.34 -37.12 7.63
CA TYR A 58 -9.99 -36.77 7.22
C TYR A 58 -9.60 -35.38 7.72
N LEU A 59 -10.45 -34.38 7.49
CA LEU A 59 -10.21 -33.02 7.97
C LEU A 59 -10.18 -32.96 9.49
N LYS A 60 -11.10 -33.63 10.17
CA LYS A 60 -11.12 -33.68 11.63
C LYS A 60 -9.83 -34.27 12.22
N ASN A 61 -9.28 -35.30 11.57
CA ASN A 61 -8.11 -36.02 12.08
C ASN A 61 -6.78 -35.39 11.67
N HIS A 62 -6.71 -34.67 10.55
CA HIS A 62 -5.45 -34.14 10.03
C HIS A 62 -5.39 -32.61 9.97
N PHE A 63 -6.54 -31.93 10.03
CA PHE A 63 -6.67 -30.48 9.99
C PHE A 63 -7.77 -30.00 10.95
N PRO A 64 -7.70 -30.35 12.25
CA PRO A 64 -8.76 -30.12 13.24
C PRO A 64 -9.18 -28.66 13.36
N TYR A 65 -8.25 -27.71 13.27
CA TYR A 65 -8.61 -26.29 13.41
C TYR A 65 -9.33 -25.76 12.17
N TYR A 66 -8.85 -26.12 10.98
CA TYR A 66 -9.51 -25.85 9.71
C TYR A 66 -10.90 -26.51 9.64
N HIS A 67 -11.03 -27.74 10.13
CA HIS A 67 -12.31 -28.43 10.29
C HIS A 67 -13.27 -27.64 11.19
N GLN A 68 -12.79 -27.22 12.37
CA GLN A 68 -13.58 -26.40 13.29
C GLN A 68 -14.00 -25.08 12.65
N LEU A 69 -13.11 -24.43 11.88
CA LEU A 69 -13.39 -23.19 11.17
C LEU A 69 -14.49 -23.38 10.12
N LEU A 70 -14.45 -24.46 9.33
CA LEU A 70 -15.51 -24.79 8.37
C LEU A 70 -16.87 -25.00 9.05
N HIS A 71 -16.90 -25.74 10.16
CA HIS A 71 -18.13 -25.96 10.94
C HIS A 71 -18.65 -24.67 11.58
N ASN A 72 -17.78 -23.81 12.09
CA ASN A 72 -18.15 -22.49 12.58
C ASN A 72 -18.76 -21.61 11.47
N SER A 73 -18.17 -21.62 10.28
CA SER A 73 -18.69 -20.92 9.10
C SER A 73 -20.08 -21.43 8.69
N ARG A 74 -20.31 -22.76 8.73
CA ARG A 74 -21.65 -23.33 8.52
C ARG A 74 -22.64 -22.89 9.59
N GLN A 75 -22.28 -22.92 10.86
CA GLN A 75 -23.15 -22.45 11.94
C GLN A 75 -23.50 -20.98 11.78
N ASN A 76 -22.55 -20.16 11.34
CA ASN A 76 -22.79 -18.75 11.03
C ASN A 76 -23.71 -18.59 9.81
N ALA A 77 -23.55 -19.38 8.75
CA ALA A 77 -24.45 -19.36 7.59
C ALA A 77 -25.89 -19.78 7.96
N ILE A 78 -26.05 -20.81 8.80
CA ILE A 78 -27.35 -21.26 9.31
C ILE A 78 -28.00 -20.18 10.19
N LYS A 79 -27.22 -19.51 11.05
CA LYS A 79 -27.68 -18.39 11.87
C LYS A 79 -28.00 -17.15 11.02
N GLY A 80 -27.20 -16.86 9.99
CA GLY A 80 -27.39 -15.77 9.04
C GLY A 80 -28.68 -15.90 8.23
N LYS A 81 -29.06 -17.12 7.82
CA LYS A 81 -30.40 -17.38 7.22
C LYS A 81 -31.56 -17.15 8.19
N LYS A 82 -31.35 -17.32 9.50
CA LYS A 82 -32.35 -16.96 10.52
C LYS A 82 -32.37 -15.46 10.87
N ASN A 83 -31.25 -14.77 10.70
CA ASN A 83 -31.08 -13.33 10.97
C ASN A 83 -31.14 -12.44 9.72
N LEU A 84 -31.54 -12.98 8.57
CA LEU A 84 -31.73 -12.24 7.31
C LEU A 84 -32.90 -11.23 7.34
N LYS A 85 -33.56 -11.08 8.50
CA LYS A 85 -34.21 -9.82 8.87
C LYS A 85 -33.31 -9.12 9.91
N THR A 86 -32.58 -8.13 9.40
CA THR A 86 -31.83 -7.10 10.15
C THR A 86 -30.63 -7.59 10.99
N SER A 87 -29.45 -7.65 10.36
CA SER A 87 -28.21 -7.25 11.02
C SER A 87 -27.27 -6.59 10.01
N PHE A 88 -27.54 -5.32 9.71
CA PHE A 88 -26.48 -4.42 9.25
C PHE A 88 -25.58 -4.18 10.47
N ALA A 89 -24.48 -4.95 10.59
CA ALA A 89 -23.32 -4.38 11.23
C ALA A 89 -22.98 -3.10 10.46
N PRO A 90 -22.59 -1.99 11.12
CA PRO A 90 -22.28 -0.76 10.41
C PRO A 90 -21.25 -1.09 9.32
N ALA A 91 -21.59 -0.79 8.06
CA ALA A 91 -20.74 -1.11 6.93
C ALA A 91 -19.36 -0.50 7.18
N HIS A 92 -18.31 -1.31 7.17
CA HIS A 92 -16.96 -0.78 7.09
C HIS A 92 -16.79 -0.15 5.70
N LEU A 93 -17.02 1.16 5.63
CA LEU A 93 -16.98 1.90 4.38
C LEU A 93 -15.54 2.13 3.95
N THR A 94 -15.25 1.82 2.68
CA THR A 94 -14.01 2.17 2.00
C THR A 94 -13.94 3.68 1.76
N LEU A 95 -12.75 4.17 1.42
CA LEU A 95 -12.50 5.57 1.09
C LEU A 95 -13.55 6.10 0.10
N LEU A 96 -13.76 5.44 -1.03
CA LEU A 96 -14.68 5.91 -2.07
C LEU A 96 -16.16 5.92 -1.63
N GLU A 97 -16.57 5.00 -0.75
CA GLU A 97 -17.94 4.99 -0.23
C GLU A 97 -18.17 6.08 0.80
N LYS A 98 -17.18 6.30 1.69
CA LYS A 98 -17.18 7.43 2.62
C LYS A 98 -17.25 8.76 1.86
N MET A 99 -16.48 8.87 0.77
CA MET A 99 -16.53 10.03 -0.13
C MET A 99 -17.90 10.21 -0.77
N ALA A 100 -18.49 9.14 -1.29
CA ALA A 100 -19.84 9.19 -1.88
C ALA A 100 -20.91 9.61 -0.85
N ASN A 101 -20.69 9.30 0.43
CA ASN A 101 -21.55 9.70 1.53
C ASN A 101 -21.28 11.14 2.03
N GLY A 102 -20.18 11.77 1.58
CA GLY A 102 -19.78 13.11 1.99
C GLY A 102 -19.08 13.18 3.36
N ASP A 103 -18.51 12.06 3.83
CA ASP A 103 -17.72 11.99 5.06
C ASP A 103 -16.38 12.73 4.88
N ASP A 104 -15.86 13.35 5.96
CA ASP A 104 -14.48 13.88 5.95
C ASP A 104 -13.50 12.73 6.17
N VAL A 105 -12.76 12.39 5.10
CA VAL A 105 -11.81 11.26 5.03
C VAL A 105 -10.37 11.71 4.82
N SER A 106 -10.12 12.99 5.07
CA SER A 106 -8.88 13.63 4.66
C SER A 106 -7.77 13.52 5.69
N THR A 107 -8.09 13.22 6.96
CA THR A 107 -7.14 13.17 8.08
C THR A 107 -6.64 11.78 8.44
N ASP A 108 -7.26 10.73 7.91
CA ASP A 108 -6.97 9.35 8.28
C ASP A 108 -6.74 8.48 7.04
N TRP A 109 -5.96 7.42 7.21
CA TRP A 109 -5.86 6.37 6.19
C TRP A 109 -7.13 5.50 6.24
N HIS A 110 -7.66 5.16 5.08
CA HIS A 110 -8.85 4.34 4.92
C HIS A 110 -8.63 3.21 3.91
N ASP A 111 -9.41 2.14 4.05
CA ASP A 111 -9.40 1.03 3.09
C ASP A 111 -9.82 1.51 1.69
N LEU A 112 -9.16 0.98 0.67
CA LEU A 112 -9.44 1.28 -0.73
C LEU A 112 -9.64 0.00 -1.52
N VAL A 113 -10.82 -0.13 -2.14
CA VAL A 113 -11.13 -1.18 -3.09
C VAL A 113 -11.73 -0.52 -4.33
N GLN A 114 -11.08 -0.65 -5.47
CA GLN A 114 -11.49 0.05 -6.69
C GLN A 114 -11.04 -0.68 -7.97
N VAL A 115 -11.85 -0.65 -9.03
CA VAL A 115 -11.34 -0.90 -10.39
C VAL A 115 -10.86 0.44 -10.96
N THR A 116 -9.57 0.56 -11.23
CA THR A 116 -8.93 1.83 -11.58
C THR A 116 -8.98 2.12 -13.07
N ASP A 117 -8.89 1.09 -13.90
CA ASP A 117 -8.88 1.25 -15.36
C ASP A 117 -9.41 0.01 -16.09
N LEU A 118 -9.97 0.26 -17.28
CA LEU A 118 -10.33 -0.71 -18.31
C LEU A 118 -10.07 -0.06 -19.68
N VAL A 119 -9.19 -0.66 -20.47
CA VAL A 119 -8.79 -0.18 -21.80
C VAL A 119 -8.92 -1.27 -22.85
N ALA A 120 -9.17 -0.86 -24.08
CA ALA A 120 -9.10 -1.69 -25.27
C ALA A 120 -8.14 -1.06 -26.28
N GLN A 121 -7.25 -1.85 -26.88
CA GLN A 121 -6.32 -1.41 -27.90
C GLN A 121 -6.33 -2.38 -29.08
N ARG A 122 -6.41 -1.87 -30.31
CA ARG A 122 -6.38 -2.70 -31.51
C ARG A 122 -5.02 -3.41 -31.66
N ILE A 123 -5.04 -4.70 -31.97
CA ILE A 123 -3.82 -5.50 -32.16
C ILE A 123 -3.55 -5.66 -33.67
N GLY A 124 -2.50 -4.97 -34.15
CA GLY A 124 -2.05 -5.05 -35.53
C GLY A 124 -3.11 -4.59 -36.53
N SER A 125 -3.20 -5.26 -37.68
CA SER A 125 -4.18 -4.98 -38.75
C SER A 125 -5.46 -5.83 -38.64
N SER A 126 -5.62 -6.59 -37.56
CA SER A 126 -6.78 -7.45 -37.34
C SER A 126 -7.96 -6.65 -36.75
N ASP A 127 -9.15 -7.26 -36.69
CA ASP A 127 -10.29 -6.74 -35.93
C ASP A 127 -10.21 -7.11 -34.43
N ASP A 128 -9.11 -7.75 -34.00
CA ASP A 128 -8.90 -8.13 -32.61
C ASP A 128 -8.44 -6.92 -31.79
N HIS A 129 -9.00 -6.81 -30.60
CA HIS A 129 -8.67 -5.80 -29.61
C HIS A 129 -8.14 -6.47 -28.35
N GLY A 130 -6.94 -6.08 -27.92
CA GLY A 130 -6.41 -6.41 -26.61
C GLY A 130 -7.14 -5.60 -25.57
N VAL A 131 -7.74 -6.27 -24.60
CA VAL A 131 -8.41 -5.61 -23.46
C VAL A 131 -7.60 -5.82 -22.20
N HIS A 132 -7.50 -4.78 -21.38
CA HIS A 132 -6.77 -4.81 -20.13
C HIS A 132 -7.54 -4.06 -19.05
N ALA A 133 -7.63 -4.65 -17.86
CA ALA A 133 -8.23 -4.02 -16.69
C ALA A 133 -7.26 -4.09 -15.51
N THR A 134 -7.28 -3.04 -14.70
CA THR A 134 -6.52 -2.96 -13.45
C THR A 134 -7.45 -2.61 -12.30
N ALA A 135 -7.27 -3.29 -11.18
CA ALA A 135 -7.96 -3.03 -9.93
C ALA A 135 -6.97 -2.93 -8.77
N LEU A 136 -7.35 -2.16 -7.76
CA LEU A 136 -6.54 -1.84 -6.59
C LEU A 136 -7.29 -2.25 -5.32
N VAL A 137 -6.57 -2.92 -4.44
CA VAL A 137 -7.05 -3.37 -3.14
C VAL A 137 -5.99 -3.03 -2.09
N SER A 138 -6.34 -2.19 -1.12
CA SER A 138 -5.41 -1.70 -0.10
C SER A 138 -6.14 -1.52 1.24
N PHE A 139 -5.59 -2.05 2.33
CA PHE A 139 -6.23 -2.06 3.65
C PHE A 139 -5.27 -1.50 4.70
N VAL A 140 -5.77 -0.69 5.64
CA VAL A 140 -4.93 0.05 6.60
C VAL A 140 -4.22 -0.87 7.59
N ASP A 141 -4.98 -1.76 8.24
CA ASP A 141 -4.49 -2.65 9.29
C ASP A 141 -4.27 -4.09 8.82
N GLY A 142 -4.27 -4.27 7.50
CA GLY A 142 -4.26 -5.56 6.86
C GLY A 142 -5.54 -6.38 7.09
N LEU A 143 -5.49 -7.64 6.66
CA LEU A 143 -6.64 -8.54 6.62
C LEU A 143 -6.31 -9.89 7.25
N GLN A 144 -7.29 -10.44 7.97
CA GLN A 144 -7.22 -11.83 8.41
C GLN A 144 -7.29 -12.77 7.21
N SER A 145 -8.18 -12.49 6.25
CA SER A 145 -8.20 -13.19 4.97
C SER A 145 -8.77 -12.36 3.83
N MET A 146 -8.38 -12.67 2.60
CA MET A 146 -8.85 -12.02 1.38
C MET A 146 -8.93 -13.01 0.21
N ASN A 147 -9.99 -12.96 -0.57
CA ASN A 147 -10.10 -13.57 -1.90
C ASN A 147 -10.59 -12.49 -2.87
N ALA A 148 -9.90 -12.30 -4.00
CA ALA A 148 -10.23 -11.22 -4.93
C ALA A 148 -10.14 -11.70 -6.38
N MET A 149 -11.09 -11.29 -7.20
CA MET A 149 -11.23 -11.74 -8.57
C MET A 149 -11.60 -10.59 -9.49
N LEU A 150 -10.73 -10.29 -10.45
CA LEU A 150 -10.96 -9.33 -11.50
C LEU A 150 -11.37 -10.05 -12.79
N THR A 151 -12.51 -9.67 -13.36
CA THR A 151 -13.08 -10.27 -14.57
C THR A 151 -13.30 -9.19 -15.61
N ILE A 152 -12.93 -9.45 -16.87
CA ILE A 152 -13.33 -8.67 -18.05
C ILE A 152 -14.30 -9.52 -18.84
N GLY A 153 -15.49 -9.02 -19.12
CA GLY A 153 -16.50 -9.76 -19.84
C GLY A 153 -17.69 -8.92 -20.25
N ASN A 154 -18.61 -9.50 -21.00
CA ASN A 154 -19.87 -8.85 -21.34
C ASN A 154 -20.99 -9.46 -20.47
N PRO A 155 -21.58 -8.69 -19.53
CA PRO A 155 -22.54 -9.22 -18.56
C PRO A 155 -23.90 -9.57 -19.20
N ASP A 156 -24.24 -8.94 -20.32
CA ASP A 156 -25.50 -9.17 -21.05
C ASP A 156 -25.48 -10.54 -21.77
N THR A 157 -24.30 -10.96 -22.22
CA THR A 157 -24.09 -12.22 -22.95
C THR A 157 -23.52 -13.35 -22.08
N GLY A 158 -22.91 -13.00 -20.94
CA GLY A 158 -22.18 -13.94 -20.08
C GLY A 158 -20.79 -14.31 -20.61
N GLU A 159 -20.29 -13.65 -21.67
CA GLU A 159 -18.96 -13.91 -22.22
C GLU A 159 -17.87 -13.41 -21.27
N ILE A 160 -16.95 -14.30 -20.87
CA ILE A 160 -15.73 -13.94 -20.13
C ILE A 160 -14.57 -13.83 -21.11
N ILE A 161 -13.99 -12.64 -21.20
CA ILE A 161 -12.84 -12.34 -22.07
C ILE A 161 -11.52 -12.60 -21.34
N ALA A 162 -11.44 -12.19 -20.07
CA ALA A 162 -10.26 -12.40 -19.23
C ALA A 162 -10.66 -12.47 -17.76
N GLN A 163 -9.85 -13.16 -16.97
CA GLN A 163 -10.06 -13.24 -15.53
C GLN A 163 -8.72 -13.42 -14.82
N THR A 164 -8.60 -12.82 -13.66
CA THR A 164 -7.44 -12.98 -12.78
C THR A 164 -7.94 -13.16 -11.36
N ASN A 165 -7.48 -14.22 -10.71
CA ASN A 165 -7.86 -14.57 -9.35
C ASN A 165 -6.65 -14.45 -8.44
N ILE A 166 -6.80 -13.68 -7.37
CA ILE A 166 -5.85 -13.65 -6.25
C ILE A 166 -6.33 -14.74 -5.28
N PRO A 167 -5.58 -15.85 -5.14
CA PRO A 167 -5.98 -16.94 -4.25
C PRO A 167 -6.08 -16.45 -2.81
N GLN A 168 -6.82 -17.19 -1.99
CA GLN A 168 -7.07 -16.79 -0.61
C GLN A 168 -5.77 -16.51 0.16
N LEU A 169 -5.58 -15.25 0.52
CA LEU A 169 -4.46 -14.78 1.35
C LEU A 169 -4.90 -14.79 2.81
N TYR A 170 -4.00 -15.14 3.72
CA TYR A 170 -4.23 -15.14 5.17
C TYR A 170 -3.12 -14.38 5.87
N ASP A 171 -3.49 -13.66 6.94
CA ASP A 171 -2.58 -12.79 7.69
C ASP A 171 -1.75 -11.85 6.81
N GLN A 172 -2.39 -11.44 5.71
CA GLN A 172 -1.86 -10.49 4.77
C GLN A 172 -2.99 -9.55 4.41
N GLY A 173 -2.86 -8.29 4.79
CA GLY A 173 -3.51 -7.23 4.05
C GLY A 173 -2.48 -6.16 3.89
N TYR A 174 -2.19 -5.82 2.65
CA TYR A 174 -1.10 -4.91 2.41
C TYR A 174 -1.52 -3.98 1.31
N ASP A 175 -1.31 -4.38 0.07
CA ASP A 175 -1.53 -3.51 -1.07
C ASP A 175 -1.39 -4.39 -2.30
N THR A 176 -2.43 -4.50 -3.11
CA THR A 176 -2.43 -5.40 -4.26
C THR A 176 -3.03 -4.71 -5.47
N VAL A 177 -2.31 -4.82 -6.57
CA VAL A 177 -2.76 -4.45 -7.90
C VAL A 177 -3.09 -5.74 -8.63
N ILE A 178 -4.34 -5.86 -9.09
CA ILE A 178 -4.86 -7.00 -9.81
C ILE A 178 -5.03 -6.57 -11.26
N THR A 179 -4.38 -7.27 -12.18
CA THR A 179 -4.43 -6.98 -13.61
C THR A 179 -5.01 -8.16 -14.37
N ALA A 180 -5.96 -7.92 -15.27
CA ALA A 180 -6.48 -8.92 -16.19
C ALA A 180 -6.21 -8.47 -17.64
N HIS A 181 -5.84 -9.40 -18.51
CA HIS A 181 -5.57 -9.13 -19.93
C HIS A 181 -6.25 -10.19 -20.80
N GLY A 182 -6.87 -9.76 -21.90
CA GLY A 182 -7.53 -10.64 -22.84
C GLY A 182 -7.57 -10.07 -24.25
N THR A 183 -8.27 -10.77 -25.15
CA THR A 183 -8.45 -10.32 -26.53
C THR A 183 -9.88 -10.62 -26.97
N THR A 184 -10.53 -9.65 -27.62
CA THR A 184 -11.90 -9.78 -28.12
C THR A 184 -12.06 -9.08 -29.46
N LYS A 185 -13.03 -9.53 -30.26
CA LYS A 185 -13.49 -8.85 -31.48
C LYS A 185 -14.67 -7.92 -31.24
N LYS A 186 -15.33 -8.03 -30.09
CA LYS A 186 -16.53 -7.28 -29.73
C LYS A 186 -16.26 -6.47 -28.47
N LEU A 187 -16.40 -5.15 -28.58
CA LEU A 187 -16.24 -4.22 -27.46
C LEU A 187 -17.58 -3.79 -26.85
N ASP A 188 -18.68 -3.95 -27.59
CA ASP A 188 -20.01 -3.58 -27.13
C ASP A 188 -20.37 -4.31 -25.82
N GLY A 189 -20.73 -3.55 -24.80
CA GLY A 189 -21.15 -4.05 -23.50
C GLY A 189 -20.05 -4.73 -22.67
N VAL A 190 -18.77 -4.61 -23.05
CA VAL A 190 -17.67 -5.12 -22.23
C VAL A 190 -17.57 -4.30 -20.94
N GLU A 191 -17.41 -4.98 -19.79
CA GLU A 191 -17.18 -4.39 -18.48
C GLU A 191 -16.02 -5.10 -17.76
N ALA A 192 -15.43 -4.41 -16.79
CA ALA A 192 -14.54 -5.00 -15.81
C ALA A 192 -15.26 -5.04 -14.46
N SER A 193 -15.23 -6.20 -13.81
CA SER A 193 -15.79 -6.39 -12.48
C SER A 193 -14.75 -6.97 -11.52
N LEU A 194 -14.54 -6.28 -10.40
CA LEU A 194 -13.80 -6.80 -9.25
C LEU A 194 -14.78 -7.31 -8.22
N SER A 195 -14.69 -8.60 -7.87
CA SER A 195 -15.35 -9.19 -6.72
C SER A 195 -14.33 -9.50 -5.65
N ILE A 196 -14.60 -9.14 -4.39
CA ILE A 196 -13.71 -9.39 -3.26
C ILE A 196 -14.50 -9.83 -2.04
N ASP A 197 -13.99 -10.88 -1.38
CA ASP A 197 -14.41 -11.34 -0.07
C ASP A 197 -13.25 -11.16 0.91
N TYR A 198 -13.48 -10.49 2.03
CA TYR A 198 -12.42 -10.28 3.02
C TYR A 198 -12.93 -10.27 4.45
N VAL A 199 -12.01 -10.55 5.39
CA VAL A 199 -12.24 -10.53 6.84
C VAL A 199 -11.23 -9.59 7.48
N LEU A 200 -11.73 -8.57 8.18
CA LEU A 200 -10.91 -7.63 8.94
C LEU A 200 -10.42 -8.27 10.25
N TYR A 201 -9.27 -7.83 10.75
CA TYR A 201 -8.85 -8.21 12.09
C TYR A 201 -9.87 -7.74 13.13
N ASN A 202 -10.11 -8.59 14.14
CA ASN A 202 -11.07 -8.36 15.23
C ASN A 202 -12.56 -8.38 14.83
N THR A 203 -12.88 -8.68 13.57
CA THR A 203 -14.25 -8.97 13.15
C THR A 203 -14.41 -10.47 12.86
N LYS A 204 -15.65 -10.96 12.90
CA LYS A 204 -16.00 -12.34 12.50
C LYS A 204 -16.80 -12.39 11.21
N ASP A 205 -17.08 -11.21 10.63
CA ASP A 205 -17.96 -11.06 9.49
C ASP A 205 -17.13 -11.02 8.20
N ILE A 206 -17.58 -11.78 7.20
CA ILE A 206 -17.04 -11.70 5.84
C ILE A 206 -17.71 -10.52 5.15
N VAL A 207 -16.90 -9.60 4.63
CA VAL A 207 -17.36 -8.49 3.82
C VAL A 207 -17.21 -8.85 2.36
N HIS A 208 -18.32 -8.76 1.61
CA HIS A 208 -18.35 -8.96 0.16
C HIS A 208 -18.50 -7.61 -0.56
N LYS A 209 -17.67 -7.35 -1.56
CA LYS A 209 -17.81 -6.18 -2.43
C LYS A 209 -17.71 -6.57 -3.90
N VAL A 210 -18.52 -5.89 -4.73
CA VAL A 210 -18.45 -5.98 -6.19
C VAL A 210 -18.40 -4.57 -6.76
N LEU A 211 -17.34 -4.29 -7.50
CA LEU A 211 -17.13 -3.02 -8.20
C LEU A 211 -17.13 -3.30 -9.70
N LYS A 212 -17.71 -2.38 -10.47
CA LYS A 212 -17.85 -2.51 -11.92
C LYS A 212 -17.52 -1.20 -12.60
N ILE A 213 -16.80 -1.27 -13.70
CA ILE A 213 -16.65 -0.16 -14.64
C ILE A 213 -16.92 -0.67 -16.07
N PRO A 214 -17.73 0.04 -16.87
CA PRO A 214 -17.92 -0.31 -18.27
C PRO A 214 -16.68 0.04 -19.08
N LEU A 215 -16.47 -0.66 -20.20
CA LEU A 215 -15.54 -0.22 -21.23
C LEU A 215 -16.12 1.07 -21.83
N LEU A 216 -15.44 2.18 -21.60
CA LEU A 216 -15.82 3.45 -22.19
C LEU A 216 -15.37 3.48 -23.65
N ASP A 217 -16.16 4.11 -24.52
CA ASP A 217 -15.73 4.51 -25.88
C ASP A 217 -14.69 5.63 -25.76
N LYS A 218 -13.49 5.27 -25.30
CA LYS A 218 -12.43 6.20 -24.94
C LYS A 218 -12.02 7.00 -26.18
N ILE A 219 -12.37 8.27 -26.19
CA ILE A 219 -11.72 9.25 -27.05
C ILE A 219 -10.37 9.55 -26.40
N ASP A 220 -9.27 9.21 -27.07
CA ASP A 220 -7.95 9.55 -26.58
C ASP A 220 -7.69 11.07 -26.69
N PRO A 221 -6.88 11.64 -25.78
CA PRO A 221 -6.34 12.96 -25.94
C PRO A 221 -5.63 13.13 -27.29
N SER A 222 -5.76 14.30 -27.91
CA SER A 222 -5.08 14.62 -29.17
C SER A 222 -3.59 14.85 -29.00
N GLU A 223 -3.14 15.05 -27.74
CA GLU A 223 -1.75 15.25 -27.34
C GLU A 223 -1.50 14.50 -26.03
N PRO A 224 -0.26 14.04 -25.75
CA PRO A 224 0.07 13.45 -24.46
C PRO A 224 -0.30 14.39 -23.31
N ILE A 225 -0.85 13.81 -22.23
CA ILE A 225 -1.18 14.56 -21.03
C ILE A 225 0.08 15.26 -20.50
N ARG A 226 -0.02 16.57 -20.30
CA ARG A 226 1.06 17.38 -19.78
C ARG A 226 0.90 17.53 -18.27
N VAL A 227 1.79 16.92 -17.51
CA VAL A 227 1.92 17.14 -16.06
C VAL A 227 2.98 18.21 -15.84
N THR A 228 2.62 19.30 -15.17
CA THR A 228 3.55 20.36 -14.77
C THR A 228 3.97 20.25 -13.31
N ASP A 229 3.11 19.68 -12.47
CA ASP A 229 3.45 19.19 -11.13
C ASP A 229 2.56 17.99 -10.75
N PRO A 230 3.07 17.00 -9.99
CA PRO A 230 4.44 16.93 -9.53
C PRO A 230 5.42 16.41 -10.61
N VAL A 231 6.63 16.95 -10.64
CA VAL A 231 7.74 16.62 -11.53
C VAL A 231 9.06 16.72 -10.76
N HIS A 232 10.11 16.05 -11.24
CA HIS A 232 11.47 16.30 -10.72
C HIS A 232 11.92 17.73 -10.98
N LYS A 233 12.36 18.44 -9.93
CA LYS A 233 12.84 19.83 -10.04
C LYS A 233 14.36 19.92 -10.08
N HIS A 234 15.04 18.88 -9.63
CA HIS A 234 16.49 18.79 -9.66
C HIS A 234 16.90 17.65 -10.59
N GLY A 235 17.90 17.90 -11.45
CA GLY A 235 18.30 17.02 -12.56
C GLY A 235 18.92 15.67 -12.16
N VAL A 236 18.71 15.20 -10.93
CA VAL A 236 19.09 13.87 -10.46
C VAL A 236 17.95 12.90 -10.75
N ASN A 237 17.63 12.74 -12.04
CA ASN A 237 16.46 11.99 -12.57
C ASN A 237 16.52 10.45 -12.37
N ASN A 238 17.27 9.93 -11.39
CA ASN A 238 17.67 8.52 -11.35
C ASN A 238 17.43 7.78 -10.03
N VAL A 239 16.65 8.35 -9.10
CA VAL A 239 16.33 7.67 -7.83
C VAL A 239 14.96 6.95 -7.83
N GLY A 240 14.14 7.14 -8.88
CA GLY A 240 12.86 6.44 -9.04
C GLY A 240 11.74 6.89 -8.08
N PHE A 241 11.91 8.04 -7.44
CA PHE A 241 10.92 8.71 -6.59
C PHE A 241 11.19 10.21 -6.55
N MET A 242 10.14 11.03 -6.49
CA MET A 242 10.26 12.46 -6.23
C MET A 242 10.42 12.71 -4.74
N LYS A 243 11.43 13.52 -4.40
CA LYS A 243 11.82 13.76 -3.02
C LYS A 243 11.08 14.97 -2.43
N VAL A 244 10.34 14.73 -1.35
CA VAL A 244 9.59 15.76 -0.63
C VAL A 244 10.24 16.01 0.73
N CYS A 245 10.76 17.22 0.91
CA CYS A 245 11.55 17.64 2.06
C CYS A 245 10.72 18.60 2.94
N MET A 246 10.54 18.21 4.21
CA MET A 246 9.77 18.99 5.19
C MET A 246 10.71 19.69 6.16
N GLY A 247 10.71 21.02 6.18
CA GLY A 247 11.62 21.80 7.03
C GLY A 247 13.10 21.62 6.67
N ARG A 248 13.38 21.25 5.42
CA ARG A 248 14.72 21.04 4.82
C ARG A 248 14.80 21.79 3.51
N TYR A 249 15.99 22.33 3.23
CA TYR A 249 16.32 23.02 1.98
C TYR A 249 17.65 22.47 1.45
N GLY A 250 17.68 22.00 0.21
CA GLY A 250 18.85 21.34 -0.37
C GLY A 250 18.67 21.04 -1.86
N ALA A 251 19.78 21.08 -2.60
CA ALA A 251 19.79 20.91 -4.06
C ALA A 251 19.33 19.51 -4.55
N ASP A 252 19.01 18.59 -3.64
CA ASP A 252 18.53 17.24 -3.93
C ASP A 252 17.04 17.04 -3.62
N CYS A 253 16.31 18.09 -3.18
CA CYS A 253 14.88 18.03 -2.83
C CYS A 253 13.99 18.52 -3.97
N ASP A 254 13.19 17.66 -4.62
CA ASP A 254 12.24 18.08 -5.66
C ASP A 254 11.17 19.06 -5.14
N TYR A 255 10.76 18.87 -3.88
CA TYR A 255 9.81 19.74 -3.20
C TYR A 255 10.33 20.10 -1.83
N GLU A 256 10.40 21.40 -1.55
CA GLU A 256 10.83 21.96 -0.28
C GLU A 256 9.66 22.69 0.37
N TYR A 257 9.37 22.38 1.64
CA TYR A 257 8.34 23.04 2.42
C TYR A 257 8.95 23.63 3.69
N GLU A 258 8.67 24.92 3.93
CA GLU A 258 9.14 25.61 5.13
C GLU A 258 8.48 25.08 6.40
N ALA A 259 9.20 25.10 7.52
CA ALA A 259 8.63 24.84 8.84
C ALA A 259 7.71 26.00 9.26
N GLN A 260 6.39 25.86 9.07
CA GLN A 260 5.43 26.88 9.51
C GLN A 260 5.29 26.91 11.06
N PRO A 261 5.14 28.12 11.67
CA PRO A 261 4.83 28.26 13.09
C PRO A 261 3.35 27.89 13.39
N GLN A 262 3.15 27.31 14.58
CA GLN A 262 1.89 26.77 15.12
C GLN A 262 0.63 27.66 14.93
N PRO A 263 -0.59 27.06 14.90
CA PRO A 263 -0.88 25.70 15.32
C PRO A 263 -1.20 24.73 14.17
N SER A 264 -0.16 24.23 13.52
CA SER A 264 -0.03 22.93 12.85
C SER A 264 1.38 22.91 12.23
N PRO A 265 2.17 21.82 12.26
CA PRO A 265 3.39 21.76 11.45
C PRO A 265 3.04 21.90 9.96
N PRO A 266 4.01 22.24 9.08
CA PRO A 266 3.73 22.23 7.65
C PRO A 266 3.28 20.83 7.25
N ILE A 267 2.09 20.74 6.70
CA ILE A 267 1.68 19.55 5.98
C ILE A 267 2.35 19.63 4.59
N PRO A 268 3.00 18.56 4.08
CA PRO A 268 3.50 18.59 2.72
C PRO A 268 2.37 18.88 1.77
N THR A 269 2.57 19.88 0.93
CA THR A 269 1.49 20.47 0.15
C THR A 269 1.89 20.45 -1.32
N ILE A 270 1.68 19.32 -1.99
CA ILE A 270 2.22 19.08 -3.33
C ILE A 270 1.27 19.63 -4.36
N ALA A 271 1.67 20.68 -5.08
CA ALA A 271 0.87 21.16 -6.19
C ALA A 271 0.63 20.02 -7.20
N VAL A 272 -0.59 19.93 -7.72
CA VAL A 272 -0.91 19.00 -8.80
C VAL A 272 -1.50 19.82 -9.93
N SER A 273 -0.73 19.94 -11.00
CA SER A 273 -1.08 20.81 -12.11
C SER A 273 -0.71 20.20 -13.45
N GLY A 274 -1.49 20.55 -14.46
CA GLY A 274 -1.28 20.04 -15.80
C GLY A 274 -2.44 20.36 -16.72
N SER A 275 -2.40 19.76 -17.90
CA SER A 275 -3.42 19.92 -18.92
C SER A 275 -3.56 18.70 -19.81
N VAL A 276 -4.76 18.52 -20.33
CA VAL A 276 -5.09 17.53 -21.36
C VAL A 276 -5.89 18.21 -22.48
N THR A 277 -5.61 17.83 -23.72
CA THR A 277 -6.27 18.39 -24.91
C THR A 277 -6.97 17.28 -25.69
N TYR A 278 -8.19 17.54 -26.14
CA TYR A 278 -8.97 16.64 -26.99
C TYR A 278 -9.31 17.30 -28.32
N ALA A 279 -9.48 16.48 -29.35
CA ALA A 279 -9.93 16.95 -30.66
C ALA A 279 -11.37 17.50 -30.62
N GLY A 280 -12.21 16.98 -29.73
CA GLY A 280 -13.59 17.44 -29.53
C GLY A 280 -13.72 18.44 -28.37
N THR A 281 -14.94 18.95 -28.19
CA THR A 281 -15.28 19.95 -27.17
C THR A 281 -15.56 19.30 -25.81
N ILE A 282 -14.85 19.72 -24.77
CA ILE A 282 -15.00 19.19 -23.41
C ILE A 282 -16.15 19.90 -22.70
N SER A 283 -16.95 19.13 -21.96
CA SER A 283 -18.01 19.67 -21.11
C SER A 283 -17.47 20.41 -19.90
N GLN A 284 -18.16 21.48 -19.48
CA GLN A 284 -17.80 22.27 -18.31
C GLN A 284 -17.74 21.40 -17.03
N PRO A 285 -16.65 21.47 -16.24
CA PRO A 285 -16.59 20.83 -14.92
C PRO A 285 -17.66 21.40 -13.98
N GLY A 286 -18.37 20.54 -13.26
CA GLY A 286 -19.36 20.98 -12.26
C GLY A 286 -20.25 19.87 -11.71
N PRO A 287 -20.79 20.05 -10.48
CA PRO A 287 -21.50 19.01 -9.73
C PRO A 287 -22.82 18.58 -10.37
N ASP A 288 -23.52 19.51 -11.02
CA ASP A 288 -24.88 19.29 -11.49
C ASP A 288 -24.97 18.69 -12.91
N SER A 289 -23.82 18.39 -13.52
CA SER A 289 -23.78 18.03 -14.94
C SER A 289 -23.93 16.52 -15.19
N GLY A 290 -23.55 15.66 -14.24
CA GLY A 290 -23.37 14.21 -14.46
C GLY A 290 -22.31 13.87 -15.53
N LYS A 291 -21.65 14.90 -16.08
CA LYS A 291 -20.73 14.86 -17.23
C LYS A 291 -19.26 14.99 -16.83
N PHE A 292 -19.02 15.19 -15.54
CA PHE A 292 -17.70 15.31 -14.96
C PHE A 292 -17.69 14.53 -13.66
N GLY A 293 -16.64 13.74 -13.42
CA GLY A 293 -16.42 13.08 -12.14
C GLY A 293 -14.92 12.98 -11.86
N ILE A 294 -14.52 13.06 -10.60
CA ILE A 294 -13.12 13.04 -10.19
C ILE A 294 -12.90 12.12 -8.99
N TYR A 295 -11.90 11.26 -9.12
CA TYR A 295 -11.32 10.49 -8.04
C TYR A 295 -9.89 10.95 -7.87
N PHE A 296 -9.56 11.50 -6.70
CA PHE A 296 -8.20 11.95 -6.45
C PHE A 296 -7.83 11.65 -5.01
N PHE A 297 -6.93 10.69 -4.87
CA PHE A 297 -6.47 10.16 -3.59
C PHE A 297 -4.96 9.98 -3.61
N VAL A 298 -4.41 9.86 -2.42
CA VAL A 298 -3.07 9.33 -2.17
C VAL A 298 -3.17 7.98 -1.51
N LYS A 299 -2.20 7.12 -1.77
CA LYS A 299 -2.17 5.75 -1.25
C LYS A 299 -0.78 5.46 -0.73
N LYS A 300 -0.69 4.90 0.47
CA LYS A 300 0.60 4.38 0.94
C LYS A 300 0.88 3.02 0.33
N ARG A 301 2.15 2.71 0.12
CA ARG A 301 2.58 1.38 -0.33
C ARG A 301 2.62 0.32 0.77
N ASP A 302 2.36 0.69 2.02
CA ASP A 302 2.21 -0.25 3.15
C ASP A 302 0.74 -0.56 3.47
N GLY A 303 -0.21 0.17 2.86
CA GLY A 303 -1.65 -0.08 3.01
C GLY A 303 -2.45 1.18 3.35
N GLY A 304 -3.64 1.28 2.78
CA GLY A 304 -4.55 2.40 2.99
C GLY A 304 -4.38 3.56 2.01
N ALA A 305 -5.46 4.31 1.83
CA ALA A 305 -5.54 5.50 1.02
C ALA A 305 -6.25 6.62 1.77
N ALA A 306 -5.91 7.85 1.44
CA ALA A 306 -6.54 9.04 1.98
C ALA A 306 -6.93 9.96 0.83
N GLN A 307 -8.03 10.68 1.00
CA GLN A 307 -8.43 11.69 0.04
C GLN A 307 -7.91 13.07 0.44
N LEU A 308 -7.73 13.92 -0.56
CA LEU A 308 -7.10 15.22 -0.43
C LEU A 308 -8.13 16.37 -0.40
N PHE A 309 -9.42 16.07 -0.52
CA PHE A 309 -10.51 17.02 -0.37
C PHE A 309 -11.71 16.36 0.30
N THR A 310 -12.47 17.15 1.07
CA THR A 310 -13.61 16.66 1.84
C THR A 310 -14.84 16.41 0.94
N LYS A 311 -14.94 17.10 -0.21
CA LYS A 311 -16.04 16.93 -1.18
C LYS A 311 -15.57 17.06 -2.62
N GLU A 312 -16.10 16.22 -3.51
CA GLU A 312 -15.81 16.27 -4.96
C GLU A 312 -16.09 17.65 -5.57
N SER A 313 -17.14 18.33 -5.10
CA SER A 313 -17.51 19.67 -5.57
C SER A 313 -16.44 20.73 -5.32
N GLU A 314 -15.58 20.54 -4.32
CA GLU A 314 -14.47 21.46 -4.03
C GLU A 314 -13.35 21.34 -5.06
N ALA A 315 -13.23 20.20 -5.73
CA ALA A 315 -12.20 19.97 -6.72
C ALA A 315 -12.48 20.72 -8.04
N TYR A 316 -13.75 20.93 -8.40
CA TYR A 316 -14.12 21.51 -9.69
C TYR A 316 -13.58 22.93 -9.91
N LYS A 317 -13.42 23.73 -8.85
CA LYS A 317 -12.89 25.10 -8.93
C LYS A 317 -11.43 25.17 -9.39
N TYR A 318 -10.71 24.05 -9.32
CA TYR A 318 -9.32 23.94 -9.75
C TYR A 318 -9.17 23.56 -11.22
N PHE A 319 -10.28 23.22 -11.89
CA PHE A 319 -10.30 22.98 -13.33
C PHE A 319 -10.67 24.24 -14.12
N LYS A 320 -10.02 24.42 -15.26
CA LYS A 320 -10.31 25.50 -16.21
C LYS A 320 -10.29 24.97 -17.63
N LEU A 321 -11.33 25.27 -18.38
CA LEU A 321 -11.37 25.06 -19.83
C LEU A 321 -10.73 26.25 -20.55
N SER A 322 -10.04 25.94 -21.64
CA SER A 322 -9.60 26.95 -22.61
C SER A 322 -10.81 27.61 -23.28
N ASN A 323 -10.59 28.78 -23.90
CA ASN A 323 -11.66 29.54 -24.58
C ASN A 323 -12.38 28.76 -25.70
N ASN A 324 -11.71 27.77 -26.29
CA ASN A 324 -12.28 26.89 -27.32
C ASN A 324 -12.85 25.58 -26.74
N ASN A 325 -12.77 25.36 -25.43
CA ASN A 325 -13.19 24.15 -24.72
C ASN A 325 -12.48 22.84 -25.15
N HIS A 326 -11.34 22.90 -25.84
CA HIS A 326 -10.58 21.70 -26.24
C HIS A 326 -9.53 21.27 -25.22
N THR A 327 -9.06 22.20 -24.38
CA THR A 327 -8.02 21.94 -23.38
C THR A 327 -8.60 22.12 -21.99
N LEU A 328 -8.53 21.07 -21.18
CA LEU A 328 -8.83 21.12 -19.77
C LEU A 328 -7.52 21.21 -19.00
N SER A 329 -7.38 22.27 -18.20
CA SER A 329 -6.25 22.45 -17.29
C SER A 329 -6.72 22.27 -15.85
N TRP A 330 -5.84 21.75 -15.00
CA TRP A 330 -6.05 21.69 -13.55
C TRP A 330 -4.88 22.33 -12.83
N ASN A 331 -5.19 22.95 -11.70
CA ASN A 331 -4.19 23.53 -10.81
C ASN A 331 -4.68 23.41 -9.36
N PHE A 332 -4.41 22.27 -8.75
CA PHE A 332 -4.61 22.06 -7.31
C PHE A 332 -3.42 22.68 -6.59
N PRO A 333 -3.62 23.80 -5.87
CA PRO A 333 -2.54 24.45 -5.16
C PRO A 333 -2.05 23.56 -4.01
N PRO A 334 -0.80 23.79 -3.55
CA PRO A 334 -0.25 23.15 -2.36
C PRO A 334 -1.27 22.99 -1.22
N ALA A 335 -1.92 24.08 -0.79
CA ALA A 335 -2.81 24.09 0.37
C ALA A 335 -3.98 23.08 0.32
N THR A 336 -4.32 22.56 -0.87
CA THR A 336 -5.33 21.49 -1.00
C THR A 336 -4.95 20.24 -0.20
N PHE A 337 -3.66 19.98 -0.03
CA PHE A 337 -3.15 18.71 0.51
C PHE A 337 -2.84 18.76 2.02
N GLU A 338 -3.23 19.85 2.70
CA GLU A 338 -2.94 20.12 4.11
C GLU A 338 -3.55 19.12 5.09
N LYS A 339 -4.52 18.31 4.69
CA LYS A 339 -5.13 17.36 5.64
C LYS A 339 -4.53 15.96 5.58
N ALA A 340 -3.78 15.63 4.52
CA ALA A 340 -3.39 14.24 4.32
C ALA A 340 -2.47 13.69 5.43
N PRO A 341 -2.62 12.41 5.80
CA PRO A 341 -1.88 11.77 6.90
C PRO A 341 -0.45 11.34 6.52
N TRP A 342 0.40 12.30 6.14
CA TRP A 342 1.78 12.05 5.71
C TRP A 342 2.70 11.60 6.86
N ASP A 343 3.70 10.75 6.58
CA ASP A 343 4.68 10.28 7.58
C ASP A 343 6.09 10.20 6.98
N GLN A 344 7.11 10.17 7.84
CA GLN A 344 8.50 10.05 7.45
C GLN A 344 8.77 8.74 6.71
N GLY A 345 9.56 8.79 5.64
CA GLY A 345 9.98 7.60 4.89
C GLY A 345 8.90 6.97 4.01
N ASN A 346 7.64 7.41 4.15
CA ASN A 346 6.53 6.89 3.36
C ASN A 346 6.74 7.11 1.88
N GLU A 347 6.54 6.04 1.12
CA GLU A 347 6.32 6.10 -0.32
C GLU A 347 4.83 6.19 -0.56
N VAL A 348 4.40 7.33 -1.08
CA VAL A 348 2.99 7.64 -1.32
C VAL A 348 2.76 7.74 -2.81
N ASP A 349 1.93 6.83 -3.32
CA ASP A 349 1.42 6.89 -4.67
C ASP A 349 0.30 7.94 -4.73
N LEU A 350 0.30 8.73 -5.79
CA LEU A 350 -0.69 9.75 -6.09
C LEU A 350 -1.52 9.24 -7.25
N ASN A 351 -2.84 9.41 -7.18
CA ASN A 351 -3.73 9.04 -8.27
C ASN A 351 -4.83 10.08 -8.45
N LEU A 352 -4.82 10.77 -9.59
CA LEU A 352 -5.89 11.63 -10.07
C LEU A 352 -6.52 10.98 -11.30
N THR A 353 -7.80 10.65 -11.24
CA THR A 353 -8.61 10.17 -12.36
C THR A 353 -9.78 11.13 -12.55
N ALA A 354 -9.97 11.62 -13.77
CA ALA A 354 -11.12 12.46 -14.11
C ALA A 354 -11.87 11.88 -15.31
N ASN A 355 -13.16 11.60 -15.10
CA ASN A 355 -14.10 11.18 -16.13
C ASN A 355 -14.75 12.43 -16.72
N ILE A 356 -14.73 12.56 -18.04
CA ILE A 356 -15.20 13.77 -18.73
C ILE A 356 -16.06 13.40 -19.94
N CYS A 357 -16.85 14.38 -20.39
CA CYS A 357 -17.62 14.31 -21.63
C CYS A 357 -16.96 15.16 -22.71
N VAL A 358 -16.68 14.55 -23.86
CA VAL A 358 -16.27 15.20 -25.10
C VAL A 358 -17.44 15.13 -26.09
N ASP A 359 -17.77 16.23 -26.73
CA ASP A 359 -18.87 16.35 -27.71
C ASP A 359 -20.25 15.92 -27.18
N SER A 360 -20.52 16.21 -25.90
CA SER A 360 -21.82 16.02 -25.21
C SER A 360 -22.32 14.58 -25.02
N GLN A 361 -21.50 13.56 -25.24
CA GLN A 361 -21.84 12.18 -24.88
C GLN A 361 -21.57 11.93 -23.39
N VAL A 362 -22.51 11.30 -22.67
CA VAL A 362 -22.39 11.08 -21.20
C VAL A 362 -21.18 10.19 -20.90
N LYS A 363 -20.21 10.74 -20.15
CA LYS A 363 -18.92 10.15 -19.72
C LYS A 363 -18.25 9.25 -20.77
N ASN A 364 -17.86 9.82 -21.91
CA ASN A 364 -17.22 9.05 -22.99
C ASN A 364 -15.70 8.91 -22.85
N THR A 365 -15.03 9.61 -21.94
CA THR A 365 -13.58 9.39 -21.76
C THR A 365 -13.10 9.72 -20.35
N CYS A 366 -11.86 9.36 -20.05
CA CYS A 366 -11.18 9.68 -18.80
C CYS A 366 -9.71 9.99 -19.06
N PHE A 367 -9.11 10.80 -18.20
CA PHE A 367 -7.66 10.88 -18.08
C PHE A 367 -7.21 10.55 -16.67
N GLN A 368 -5.98 10.05 -16.55
CA GLN A 368 -5.38 9.68 -15.28
C GLN A 368 -3.96 10.23 -15.16
N VAL A 369 -3.60 10.72 -13.98
CA VAL A 369 -2.23 11.06 -13.59
C VAL A 369 -1.90 10.21 -12.37
N THR A 370 -0.91 9.32 -12.47
CA THR A 370 -0.70 8.31 -11.43
C THR A 370 0.73 7.83 -11.24
N SER A 371 1.13 7.59 -9.99
CA SER A 371 2.35 6.84 -9.63
C SER A 371 2.09 5.38 -9.24
N LEU A 372 0.83 4.92 -9.25
CA LEU A 372 0.47 3.53 -8.92
C LEU A 372 1.26 2.51 -9.76
N LYS A 373 1.85 1.52 -9.09
CA LYS A 373 2.54 0.40 -9.75
C LYS A 373 1.57 -0.45 -10.57
N GLY A 374 2.06 -1.07 -11.64
CA GLY A 374 1.27 -1.97 -12.49
C GLY A 374 0.28 -1.28 -13.44
N ILE A 375 0.20 0.05 -13.42
CA ILE A 375 -0.51 0.84 -14.43
C ILE A 375 0.53 1.42 -15.38
N ASP A 376 0.42 1.07 -16.66
CA ASP A 376 1.28 1.57 -17.72
C ASP A 376 0.77 2.91 -18.28
N GLY A 377 1.71 3.74 -18.74
CA GLY A 377 1.38 5.01 -19.40
C GLY A 377 0.78 4.78 -20.79
N ASN A 378 -0.19 5.61 -21.14
CA ASN A 378 -0.79 5.66 -22.48
C ASN A 378 -1.29 7.09 -22.77
N PRO A 379 -1.85 7.42 -23.95
CA PRO A 379 -2.31 8.78 -24.24
C PRO A 379 -3.26 9.37 -23.19
N SER A 380 -4.07 8.53 -22.55
CA SER A 380 -5.03 8.86 -21.50
C SER A 380 -4.48 8.69 -20.07
N ILE A 381 -3.23 8.21 -19.89
CA ILE A 381 -2.59 7.98 -18.59
C ILE A 381 -1.19 8.58 -18.55
N ALA A 382 -0.99 9.63 -17.77
CA ALA A 382 0.32 10.16 -17.43
C ALA A 382 0.91 9.44 -16.22
N LYS A 383 2.13 8.91 -16.37
CA LYS A 383 2.92 8.37 -15.26
C LYS A 383 3.77 9.46 -14.61
N ILE A 384 3.72 9.48 -13.29
CA ILE A 384 4.63 10.24 -12.44
C ILE A 384 5.34 9.28 -11.48
N ASP A 385 6.48 9.71 -10.95
CA ASP A 385 7.20 8.95 -9.93
C ASP A 385 6.49 9.01 -8.57
N VAL A 386 6.79 8.06 -7.70
CA VAL A 386 6.22 8.02 -6.35
C VAL A 386 6.79 9.16 -5.49
N LEU A 387 6.02 9.66 -4.53
CA LEU A 387 6.47 10.69 -3.60
C LEU A 387 7.14 10.02 -2.39
N LYS A 388 8.28 10.53 -1.93
CA LYS A 388 8.96 10.05 -0.72
C LYS A 388 9.32 11.18 0.23
N PHE A 389 8.90 11.05 1.49
CA PHE A 389 8.99 12.11 2.51
C PHE A 389 10.21 11.95 3.41
N PHE A 390 10.94 13.04 3.68
CA PHE A 390 12.14 13.06 4.52
C PHE A 390 12.06 14.14 5.62
N TRP A 391 12.38 13.73 6.87
CA TRP A 391 12.37 14.56 8.09
C TRP A 391 13.72 14.42 8.84
N GLY A 392 14.09 15.37 9.71
CA GLY A 392 15.27 15.26 10.61
C GLY A 392 15.08 14.22 11.73
N CYS A 393 16.06 13.91 12.60
CA CYS A 393 15.91 12.82 13.60
C CYS A 393 16.53 13.02 15.00
N LEU A 394 17.59 13.81 15.16
CA LEU A 394 18.34 14.06 16.41
C LEU A 394 17.97 15.42 17.00
N SER A 395 17.80 15.54 18.32
CA SER A 395 17.49 16.84 18.94
C SER A 395 18.57 17.91 18.66
N ALA A 396 18.17 19.19 18.55
CA ALA A 396 19.05 20.32 18.19
C ALA A 396 20.30 20.49 19.07
N ASP A 397 20.20 20.09 20.34
CA ASP A 397 21.25 20.15 21.35
C ASP A 397 22.23 18.98 21.28
N SER A 398 21.97 17.99 20.42
CA SER A 398 22.86 16.84 20.23
C SER A 398 24.26 17.28 19.81
N LEU A 399 25.27 16.83 20.56
CA LEU A 399 26.68 17.15 20.38
C LEU A 399 27.34 16.11 19.49
N ILE A 400 27.73 16.54 18.29
CA ILE A 400 28.41 15.73 17.29
C ILE A 400 29.92 15.78 17.54
N LEU A 401 30.57 14.62 17.51
CA LEU A 401 32.03 14.53 17.60
C LEU A 401 32.68 14.91 16.27
N MET A 402 33.49 15.96 16.30
CA MET A 402 34.16 16.51 15.13
C MET A 402 35.52 15.83 14.89
N LYS A 403 36.05 15.96 13.67
CA LYS A 403 37.37 15.42 13.29
C LYS A 403 38.50 15.81 14.26
N ASP A 404 38.46 17.03 14.81
CA ASP A 404 39.48 17.55 15.71
C ASP A 404 39.30 17.11 17.18
N GLY A 405 38.34 16.21 17.45
CA GLY A 405 37.97 15.76 18.77
C GLY A 405 37.09 16.74 19.55
N SER A 406 36.78 17.92 18.98
CA SER A 406 35.82 18.84 19.58
C SER A 406 34.39 18.31 19.45
N LYS A 407 33.49 18.83 20.28
CA LYS A 407 32.05 18.54 20.20
C LYS A 407 31.31 19.77 19.74
N LYS A 408 30.47 19.62 18.73
CA LYS A 408 29.71 20.72 18.13
C LYS A 408 28.23 20.34 18.09
N ARG A 409 27.36 21.25 18.50
CA ARG A 409 25.91 21.03 18.40
C ARG A 409 25.50 20.77 16.96
N VAL A 410 24.59 19.82 16.76
CA VAL A 410 24.13 19.40 15.44
C VAL A 410 23.49 20.57 14.67
N ASP A 411 22.79 21.46 15.36
CA ASP A 411 22.22 22.68 14.79
C ASP A 411 23.24 23.74 14.33
N SER A 412 24.51 23.53 14.68
CA SER A 412 25.62 24.40 14.30
C SER A 412 26.51 23.78 13.23
N ILE A 413 26.30 22.50 12.90
CA ILE A 413 27.03 21.77 11.84
C ILE A 413 26.68 22.37 10.48
N LYS A 414 27.66 22.42 9.59
CA LYS A 414 27.51 22.91 8.22
C LYS A 414 27.97 21.85 7.23
N VAL A 415 27.43 21.91 6.01
CA VAL A 415 27.95 21.12 4.89
C VAL A 415 29.45 21.40 4.74
N SER A 416 30.22 20.36 4.44
CA SER A 416 31.69 20.29 4.43
C SER A 416 32.37 20.25 5.81
N ASP A 417 31.64 20.40 6.93
CA ASP A 417 32.21 20.07 8.25
C ASP A 417 32.62 18.59 8.27
N ARG A 418 33.68 18.26 9.03
CA ARG A 418 34.21 16.90 9.13
C ARG A 418 33.90 16.31 10.49
N VAL A 419 33.18 15.21 10.50
CA VAL A 419 32.77 14.49 11.72
C VAL A 419 33.56 13.20 11.86
N GLN A 420 33.79 12.78 13.09
CA GLN A 420 34.47 11.52 13.37
C GLN A 420 33.51 10.34 13.22
N ILE A 421 33.94 9.30 12.50
CA ILE A 421 33.10 8.16 12.10
C ILE A 421 33.45 6.84 12.78
N ASP A 422 34.55 6.79 13.53
CA ASP A 422 34.96 5.61 14.30
C ASP A 422 35.93 5.97 15.44
N ASP A 423 36.34 4.97 16.22
CA ASP A 423 37.26 5.14 17.36
C ASP A 423 38.73 5.33 16.93
N SER A 424 39.04 5.10 15.65
CA SER A 424 40.39 5.29 15.11
C SER A 424 40.70 6.74 14.74
N GLY A 425 39.69 7.62 14.81
CA GLY A 425 39.79 9.03 14.42
C GLY A 425 39.56 9.25 12.93
N SER A 426 39.04 8.26 12.21
CA SER A 426 38.60 8.45 10.82
C SER A 426 37.48 9.48 10.76
N TYR A 427 37.39 10.19 9.64
CA TYR A 427 36.40 11.25 9.48
C TYR A 427 35.82 11.26 8.07
N LEU A 428 34.57 11.70 7.97
CA LEU A 428 33.89 11.98 6.71
C LEU A 428 33.39 13.42 6.71
N SER A 429 33.22 13.97 5.50
CA SER A 429 32.64 15.30 5.35
C SER A 429 31.11 15.17 5.33
N VAL A 430 30.43 16.07 6.02
CA VAL A 430 28.99 16.25 5.93
C VAL A 430 28.69 16.74 4.52
N VAL A 431 27.98 15.92 3.73
CA VAL A 431 27.58 16.30 2.37
C VAL A 431 26.20 16.94 2.34
N ASP A 432 25.40 16.67 3.36
CA ASP A 432 24.05 17.19 3.50
C ASP A 432 23.58 17.09 4.97
N ILE A 433 22.66 17.97 5.35
CA ILE A 433 22.08 18.05 6.70
C ILE A 433 20.56 18.08 6.54
N VAL A 434 19.90 17.09 7.11
CA VAL A 434 18.45 16.97 7.14
C VAL A 434 17.95 17.61 8.43
N THR A 435 16.95 18.47 8.35
CA THR A 435 16.31 19.10 9.52
C THR A 435 14.79 18.89 9.49
N GLY A 436 14.11 18.93 10.63
CA GLY A 436 12.66 18.77 10.72
C GLY A 436 12.11 19.08 12.12
N LYS A 437 10.83 18.76 12.36
CA LYS A 437 10.22 18.69 13.71
C LYS A 437 9.63 17.29 13.89
N GLU A 438 9.51 16.79 15.12
CA GLU A 438 8.86 15.51 15.39
C GLU A 438 7.54 15.76 16.11
N GLU A 439 6.44 15.15 15.64
CA GLU A 439 5.15 15.20 16.35
C GLU A 439 4.97 14.02 17.29
N LYS A 440 5.57 12.87 16.96
CA LYS A 440 5.57 11.70 17.82
C LYS A 440 6.47 11.97 19.04
N PRO A 441 6.23 11.32 20.18
CA PRO A 441 7.22 11.33 21.23
C PRO A 441 8.57 10.79 20.71
N CYS A 442 9.63 11.59 20.85
CA CYS A 442 10.99 11.11 20.62
C CYS A 442 11.36 10.12 21.74
N LEU A 443 12.34 9.26 21.50
CA LEU A 443 12.87 8.36 22.50
C LEU A 443 14.13 8.97 23.13
N ARG A 444 14.10 9.14 24.45
CA ARG A 444 15.28 9.45 25.25
C ARG A 444 15.97 8.15 25.66
N VAL A 445 17.13 7.92 25.07
CA VAL A 445 18.02 6.82 25.43
C VAL A 445 19.02 7.31 26.47
N THR A 446 19.13 6.61 27.59
CA THR A 446 20.12 6.89 28.64
C THR A 446 20.97 5.65 28.91
N THR A 447 22.28 5.83 29.05
CA THR A 447 23.23 4.75 29.40
C THR A 447 23.54 4.74 30.90
N GLU A 448 24.20 3.68 31.37
CA GLU A 448 24.67 3.55 32.76
C GLU A 448 25.69 4.63 33.18
N ASN A 449 26.43 5.20 32.21
CA ASN A 449 27.37 6.31 32.45
C ASN A 449 26.72 7.69 32.26
N ASN A 450 25.38 7.76 32.31
CA ASN A 450 24.58 8.99 32.17
C ASN A 450 24.75 9.72 30.83
N ARG A 451 25.18 9.02 29.76
CA ARG A 451 25.04 9.56 28.40
C ARG A 451 23.55 9.58 28.06
N SER A 452 23.08 10.66 27.47
CA SER A 452 21.68 10.81 27.08
C SER A 452 21.58 11.33 25.66
N LEU A 453 20.72 10.71 24.86
CA LEU A 453 20.42 11.13 23.50
C LEU A 453 18.91 11.14 23.31
N LEU A 454 18.39 12.23 22.75
CA LEU A 454 16.99 12.35 22.34
C LEU A 454 16.90 12.25 20.83
N VAL A 455 16.13 11.28 20.36
CA VAL A 455 16.15 10.87 18.96
C VAL A 455 14.82 10.27 18.56
N THR A 456 14.47 10.33 17.28
CA THR A 456 13.29 9.65 16.76
C THR A 456 13.44 8.13 16.86
N ASP A 457 12.29 7.45 16.93
CA ASP A 457 12.20 6.01 17.17
C ASP A 457 12.77 5.18 16.00
N GLU A 458 12.78 5.73 14.79
CA GLU A 458 13.32 5.12 13.58
C GLU A 458 14.79 5.46 13.31
N HIS A 459 15.48 6.18 14.18
CA HIS A 459 16.88 6.50 13.94
C HIS A 459 17.79 5.28 14.17
N PRO A 460 18.87 5.09 13.39
CA PRO A 460 19.80 4.00 13.61
C PRO A 460 20.69 4.24 14.82
N ILE A 461 20.78 3.24 15.70
CA ILE A 461 21.72 3.20 16.81
C ILE A 461 22.53 1.91 16.74
N PHE A 462 23.83 1.98 17.01
CA PHE A 462 24.67 0.78 17.02
C PHE A 462 24.60 0.10 18.38
N LYS A 463 24.05 -1.12 18.40
CA LYS A 463 24.13 -2.04 19.53
C LYS A 463 25.16 -3.13 19.28
N PHE A 464 25.47 -3.94 20.30
CA PHE A 464 26.55 -4.93 20.26
C PHE A 464 26.55 -5.87 19.04
N ASP A 465 25.37 -6.22 18.52
CA ASP A 465 25.18 -7.10 17.36
C ASP A 465 24.93 -6.34 16.03
N GLY A 466 25.06 -5.02 16.01
CA GLY A 466 24.98 -4.18 14.82
C GLY A 466 24.00 -3.01 14.95
N PHE A 467 23.72 -2.33 13.84
CA PHE A 467 22.74 -1.24 13.82
C PHE A 467 21.30 -1.77 13.95
N CYS A 468 20.51 -1.10 14.77
CA CYS A 468 19.07 -1.29 14.92
C CYS A 468 18.34 0.06 14.93
N LEU A 469 17.02 0.05 14.80
CA LEU A 469 16.22 1.26 15.03
C LEU A 469 16.10 1.51 16.54
N VAL A 470 16.01 2.76 16.99
CA VAL A 470 15.91 3.07 18.43
C VAL A 470 14.67 2.42 19.08
N LYS A 471 13.55 2.27 18.36
CA LYS A 471 12.36 1.54 18.81
C LYS A 471 12.58 0.06 19.09
N GLU A 472 13.67 -0.51 18.57
CA GLU A 472 14.07 -1.90 18.79
C GLU A 472 14.95 -2.05 20.04
N LEU A 473 15.48 -0.95 20.57
CA LEU A 473 16.33 -0.94 21.75
C LEU A 473 15.52 -1.30 23.00
N ARG A 474 16.15 -2.02 23.93
CA ARG A 474 15.58 -2.41 25.22
C ARG A 474 16.51 -2.01 26.35
N ILE A 475 15.94 -1.79 27.54
CA ILE A 475 16.73 -1.58 28.76
C ILE A 475 17.59 -2.83 28.98
N GLY A 476 18.88 -2.62 29.16
CA GLY A 476 19.87 -3.68 29.33
C GLY A 476 20.67 -4.02 28.07
N ASP A 477 20.27 -3.54 26.89
CA ASP A 477 21.09 -3.66 25.68
C ASP A 477 22.40 -2.88 25.83
N PHE A 478 23.42 -3.22 25.04
CA PHE A 478 24.70 -2.52 25.01
C PHE A 478 24.82 -1.70 23.73
N VAL A 479 24.95 -0.39 23.87
CA VAL A 479 25.15 0.55 22.75
C VAL A 479 26.62 0.94 22.65
N LYS A 480 27.10 1.13 21.43
CA LYS A 480 28.47 1.62 21.22
C LYS A 480 28.54 3.11 21.54
N THR A 481 29.53 3.51 22.32
CA THR A 481 29.84 4.89 22.71
C THR A 481 31.30 5.21 22.40
N GLU A 482 31.67 6.49 22.53
CA GLU A 482 33.07 6.94 22.43
C GLU A 482 34.01 6.24 23.43
N SER A 483 33.46 5.62 24.49
CA SER A 483 34.21 4.98 25.58
C SER A 483 34.17 3.45 25.51
N GLY A 484 33.61 2.88 24.44
CA GLY A 484 33.35 1.45 24.31
C GLY A 484 31.85 1.15 24.40
N PHE A 485 31.49 -0.07 24.77
CA PHE A 485 30.08 -0.43 24.93
C PHE A 485 29.57 -0.05 26.31
N GLU A 486 28.39 0.56 26.36
CA GLU A 486 27.70 0.93 27.60
C GLU A 486 26.30 0.33 27.64
N ARG A 487 25.88 -0.10 28.82
CA ARG A 487 24.53 -0.63 29.03
C ARG A 487 23.48 0.48 28.99
N VAL A 488 22.39 0.26 28.28
CA VAL A 488 21.20 1.12 28.27
C VAL A 488 20.48 0.99 29.61
N SER A 489 20.39 2.09 30.35
CA SER A 489 19.76 2.17 31.66
C SER A 489 18.29 2.61 31.59
N ASN A 490 17.92 3.39 30.57
CA ASN A 490 16.55 3.86 30.35
C ASN A 490 16.27 4.14 28.86
N VAL A 491 15.03 3.84 28.44
CA VAL A 491 14.44 4.28 27.16
C VAL A 491 13.04 4.79 27.47
N SER A 492 12.80 6.09 27.27
CA SER A 492 11.51 6.71 27.60
C SER A 492 11.04 7.65 26.50
N GLU A 493 9.74 7.67 26.25
CA GLU A 493 9.11 8.65 25.37
C GLU A 493 9.15 10.06 25.97
N GLU A 494 9.51 11.03 25.14
CA GLU A 494 9.58 12.44 25.49
C GLU A 494 9.07 13.29 24.32
N LEU A 495 8.04 14.10 24.57
CA LEU A 495 7.56 15.06 23.59
C LEU A 495 8.63 16.14 23.39
N TYR A 496 9.07 16.33 22.16
CA TYR A 496 10.12 17.28 21.82
C TYR A 496 9.65 18.33 20.82
N ASN A 497 9.56 19.58 21.27
CA ASN A 497 9.08 20.69 20.44
C ASN A 497 10.20 21.38 19.63
N GLY A 498 11.44 20.90 19.72
CA GLY A 498 12.59 21.48 19.04
C GLY A 498 12.78 20.96 17.61
N THR A 499 13.74 21.55 16.90
CA THR A 499 14.15 21.06 15.57
C THR A 499 14.97 19.78 15.74
N ILE A 500 14.69 18.79 14.91
CA ILE A 500 15.45 17.55 14.80
C ILE A 500 16.37 17.59 13.58
N TYR A 501 17.50 16.90 13.64
CA TYR A 501 18.59 16.96 12.66
C TYR A 501 19.06 15.56 12.26
N ASN A 502 19.52 15.33 11.04
CA ASN A 502 20.20 14.10 10.65
C ASN A 502 21.31 14.47 9.66
N LEU A 503 22.46 13.82 9.76
CA LEU A 503 23.60 14.08 8.89
C LEU A 503 23.63 13.07 7.75
N LYS A 504 24.08 13.49 6.57
CA LYS A 504 24.56 12.58 5.53
C LYS A 504 26.04 12.78 5.35
N LEU A 505 26.78 11.68 5.34
CA LEU A 505 28.24 11.72 5.24
C LEU A 505 28.67 11.23 3.85
N GLY A 506 29.63 11.93 3.25
CA GLY A 506 30.17 11.57 1.94
C GLY A 506 31.09 10.36 2.00
N GLY A 507 31.36 9.74 0.85
CA GLY A 507 32.36 8.65 0.73
C GLY A 507 31.81 7.24 0.51
N HIS A 508 30.49 7.08 0.38
CA HIS A 508 29.83 5.78 0.19
C HIS A 508 29.33 5.50 -1.23
N GLU A 509 29.86 6.20 -2.25
CA GLU A 509 29.39 6.02 -3.63
C GLU A 509 29.80 4.67 -4.27
N ASN A 510 30.63 3.85 -3.60
CA ASN A 510 31.21 2.63 -4.19
C ASN A 510 31.39 1.43 -3.23
N GLN A 511 30.62 1.28 -2.15
CA GLN A 511 30.73 0.10 -1.27
C GLN A 511 29.37 -0.47 -0.85
N GLU A 512 29.32 -1.80 -0.66
CA GLU A 512 28.19 -2.61 -0.14
C GLU A 512 27.68 -2.20 1.26
N GLN A 513 28.10 -1.06 1.81
CA GLN A 513 27.73 -0.60 3.13
C GLN A 513 26.44 0.24 3.10
N ALA A 514 25.54 -0.09 4.01
CA ALA A 514 24.20 0.48 4.21
C ALA A 514 24.16 2.00 4.49
N GLY A 515 25.29 2.64 4.77
CA GLY A 515 25.41 4.05 5.13
C GLY A 515 26.63 4.31 6.00
N ALA A 516 26.79 5.55 6.46
CA ALA A 516 27.86 5.94 7.38
C ALA A 516 27.35 5.99 8.83
N ALA A 517 28.25 6.26 9.77
CA ALA A 517 27.91 6.46 11.17
C ALA A 517 28.82 7.51 11.82
N HIS A 518 28.35 8.07 12.93
CA HIS A 518 29.04 9.12 13.67
C HIS A 518 28.62 9.11 15.14
N TYR A 519 29.28 9.90 15.98
CA TYR A 519 28.94 10.03 17.40
C TYR A 519 28.06 11.26 17.66
N ALA A 520 26.92 11.04 18.33
CA ALA A 520 26.00 12.07 18.83
C ALA A 520 25.78 11.88 20.34
N ASN A 521 26.06 12.91 21.15
CA ASN A 521 26.17 12.82 22.62
C ASN A 521 27.08 11.68 23.09
N GLY A 522 28.05 11.34 22.23
CA GLY A 522 28.98 10.23 22.39
C GLY A 522 28.38 8.83 22.30
N ILE A 523 27.18 8.68 21.75
CA ILE A 523 26.57 7.41 21.33
C ILE A 523 26.75 7.28 19.81
N PHE A 524 27.06 6.06 19.34
CA PHE A 524 27.31 5.79 17.93
C PHE A 524 25.99 5.58 17.17
N VAL A 525 25.71 6.46 16.22
CA VAL A 525 24.45 6.52 15.47
C VAL A 525 24.71 6.49 13.97
N GLY A 526 23.76 5.93 13.21
CA GLY A 526 23.85 5.89 11.75
C GLY A 526 23.45 7.21 11.10
N ASP A 527 23.93 7.43 9.89
CA ASP A 527 23.55 8.59 9.07
C ASP A 527 22.20 8.36 8.34
N GLY A 528 21.75 9.35 7.59
CA GLY A 528 20.48 9.27 6.85
C GLY A 528 20.40 8.13 5.83
N ASN A 529 21.52 7.64 5.30
CA ASN A 529 21.52 6.50 4.37
C ASN A 529 21.29 5.19 5.13
N MET A 530 21.98 5.01 6.27
CA MET A 530 21.80 3.85 7.15
C MET A 530 20.35 3.70 7.61
N GLN A 531 19.70 4.82 7.91
CA GLN A 531 18.28 4.84 8.29
C GLN A 531 17.38 4.28 7.19
N GLY A 532 17.53 4.78 5.96
CA GLY A 532 16.75 4.30 4.82
C GLY A 532 16.93 2.80 4.59
N PHE A 533 18.17 2.30 4.67
CA PHE A 533 18.47 0.88 4.50
C PHE A 533 17.81 0.00 5.55
N LEU A 534 17.90 0.36 6.84
CA LEU A 534 17.31 -0.45 7.92
C LEU A 534 15.79 -0.52 7.81
N LEU A 535 15.13 0.59 7.47
CA LEU A 535 13.68 0.62 7.27
C LEU A 535 13.26 -0.31 6.12
N GLU A 536 13.97 -0.28 4.99
CA GLU A 536 13.70 -1.17 3.86
C GLU A 536 13.92 -2.65 4.22
N LYS A 537 15.02 -2.95 4.94
CA LYS A 537 15.30 -4.30 5.42
C LYS A 537 14.19 -4.83 6.35
N ARG A 538 13.73 -4.02 7.31
CA ARG A 538 12.64 -4.39 8.23
C ARG A 538 11.33 -4.63 7.49
N LYS A 539 11.05 -3.82 6.48
CA LYS A 539 9.90 -4.03 5.59
C LYS A 539 10.01 -5.37 4.87
N ALA A 540 11.16 -5.69 4.29
CA ALA A 540 11.39 -6.96 3.62
C ALA A 540 11.28 -8.16 4.57
N GLU A 541 11.75 -8.02 5.82
CA GLU A 541 11.63 -9.05 6.87
C GLU A 541 10.17 -9.26 7.29
N ALA A 542 9.39 -8.19 7.48
CA ALA A 542 7.96 -8.27 7.79
C ALA A 542 7.14 -8.94 6.67
N MET A 543 7.61 -8.85 5.42
CA MET A 543 7.00 -9.48 4.25
C MET A 543 7.38 -10.96 4.07
N LYS A 544 8.30 -11.51 4.88
CA LYS A 544 8.68 -12.94 4.78
C LYS A 544 7.56 -13.84 5.33
N PRO A 545 7.35 -15.03 4.73
CA PRO A 545 6.44 -16.02 5.29
C PRO A 545 6.85 -16.35 6.73
N ARG A 546 5.91 -16.27 7.67
CA ARG A 546 6.12 -16.68 9.05
C ARG A 546 6.41 -18.17 9.11
N SER A 547 7.31 -18.56 10.00
CA SER A 547 7.58 -19.96 10.35
C SER A 547 6.36 -20.58 11.04
N ILE A 548 6.25 -21.91 11.03
CA ILE A 548 5.13 -22.62 11.68
C ILE A 548 5.15 -22.34 13.19
N GLU A 549 6.33 -22.17 13.77
CA GLU A 549 6.55 -21.86 15.18
C GLU A 549 6.02 -20.48 15.60
N GLU A 550 5.88 -19.54 14.65
CA GLU A 550 5.34 -18.20 14.87
C GLU A 550 3.81 -18.13 14.76
N LEU A 551 3.15 -19.20 14.31
CA LEU A 551 1.68 -19.27 14.27
C LEU A 551 1.09 -19.46 15.67
N PRO A 552 -0.16 -19.01 15.90
CA PRO A 552 -0.94 -19.38 17.08
C PRO A 552 -0.95 -20.91 17.26
N GLU A 553 -0.92 -21.37 18.51
CA GLU A 553 -0.74 -22.78 18.87
C GLU A 553 -1.75 -23.69 18.15
N GLU A 554 -2.99 -23.23 18.02
CA GLU A 554 -4.09 -23.91 17.36
C GLU A 554 -3.88 -24.17 15.85
N TRP A 555 -3.09 -23.35 15.16
CA TRP A 555 -2.82 -23.48 13.72
C TRP A 555 -1.60 -24.33 13.41
N ARG A 556 -0.71 -24.55 14.39
CA ARG A 556 0.60 -25.20 14.14
C ARG A 556 0.44 -26.62 13.62
N PHE A 557 -0.51 -27.37 14.16
CA PHE A 557 -0.78 -28.74 13.74
C PHE A 557 -1.26 -28.81 12.29
N ASP A 558 -2.24 -27.98 11.94
CA ASP A 558 -2.79 -27.89 10.58
C ASP A 558 -1.73 -27.40 9.58
N ALA A 559 -0.91 -26.41 9.97
CA ALA A 559 0.16 -25.87 9.15
C ALA A 559 1.27 -26.90 8.88
N GLU A 560 1.63 -27.69 9.88
CA GLU A 560 2.58 -28.81 9.73
C GLU A 560 2.04 -29.90 8.82
N ASN A 561 0.76 -30.29 8.96
CA ASN A 561 0.15 -31.24 8.04
C ASN A 561 -0.01 -30.67 6.62
N ALA A 562 -0.22 -29.36 6.47
CA ALA A 562 -0.24 -28.72 5.17
C ALA A 562 1.14 -28.72 4.51
N ARG A 563 2.21 -28.54 5.29
CA ARG A 563 3.61 -28.68 4.85
C ARG A 563 3.89 -30.12 4.40
N ARG A 564 3.59 -31.10 5.25
CA ARG A 564 3.73 -32.54 4.95
C ARG A 564 3.00 -32.93 3.67
N LEU A 565 1.76 -32.46 3.50
CA LEU A 565 0.97 -32.73 2.30
C LEU A 565 1.64 -32.20 1.03
N ARG A 566 2.20 -30.98 1.06
CA ARG A 566 2.92 -30.39 -0.08
C ARG A 566 4.20 -31.15 -0.41
N GLU A 567 4.86 -31.70 0.59
CA GLU A 567 6.11 -32.45 0.46
C GLU A 567 5.89 -33.94 0.17
N GLY A 568 4.63 -34.40 0.17
CA GLY A 568 4.29 -35.81 -0.03
C GLY A 568 4.63 -36.70 1.17
N GLU A 569 4.77 -36.11 2.36
CA GLU A 569 5.01 -36.81 3.62
C GLU A 569 3.71 -37.37 4.21
N VAL A 570 3.84 -38.34 5.11
CA VAL A 570 2.71 -38.91 5.86
C VAL A 570 2.17 -37.86 6.85
N LEU A 571 0.86 -37.63 6.77
CA LEU A 571 0.15 -36.72 7.67
C LEU A 571 0.06 -37.30 9.08
N ILE A 572 0.16 -36.41 10.06
CA ILE A 572 -0.04 -36.71 11.48
C ILE A 572 -1.55 -36.71 11.76
N SER A 573 -2.03 -37.64 12.57
CA SER A 573 -3.40 -37.65 13.08
C SER A 573 -3.45 -37.16 14.52
N VAL A 574 -4.51 -36.42 14.89
CA VAL A 574 -4.80 -36.05 16.29
C VAL A 574 -5.27 -37.24 17.12
#